data_AF-A0AAU2B067-F1
#
_entry.id   AF-A0AAU2B067-F1
#
_cell.length_a   1.000
_cell.length_b   1.000
_cell.length_c   1.000
_cell.angle_alpha   90.00
_cell.angle_beta   90.00
_cell.angle_gamma   90.00
#
_symmetry.space_group_name_H-M   'P 1'
#
loop_
_entity.id
_entity.type
_entity.pdbx_description
1 polymer ?
#
loop_
_entity_poly.entity_id
_entity_poly.type
_entity_poly.pdbx_seq_one_letter_code
_entity_poly.pdbx_strand_id
1 'polypeptide(L)'
;MADAIPYAGFGQAHNRMTPTKLIRHALRRETVVQTAGPDLGLAVELAKVWNGRTDDLASALRECCHADDAVERGSQGRGTPGAAYAPLPENGLREAWSAGLVDSWEGQIRHSPRAGVGRSGGTELAKLVWQAQNRVLLPLIDDARVGFVELLPRIAVRGVTRLVDTYVRQSLRDANGASADPASMELGELYDAAVHRDITLTGEQFDRLSTLRRARNKLAHRTPVDDVLLQDLLDALSGF
;
A
#
# COMPACT_ATOMS: atom_id res chain seq x y z
N MET A 1 4.90 -42.91 46.77
CA MET A 1 5.31 -43.21 45.39
C MET A 1 4.77 -42.09 44.52
N ALA A 2 5.64 -41.15 44.17
CA ALA A 2 5.34 -40.00 43.34
C ALA A 2 5.76 -40.35 41.91
N ASP A 3 4.80 -40.43 40.99
CA ASP A 3 5.07 -40.60 39.57
C ASP A 3 5.59 -39.28 38.99
N ALA A 4 6.79 -39.35 38.43
CA ALA A 4 7.39 -38.28 37.67
C ALA A 4 6.67 -38.15 36.31
N ILE A 5 6.03 -37.00 36.09
CA ILE A 5 5.54 -36.62 34.76
C ILE A 5 6.75 -36.18 33.93
N PRO A 6 7.03 -36.79 32.78
CA PRO A 6 8.14 -36.40 31.93
C PRO A 6 7.87 -35.02 31.32
N TYR A 7 8.89 -34.16 31.45
CA TYR A 7 9.00 -32.85 30.81
C TYR A 7 8.92 -33.03 29.29
N ALA A 8 7.74 -32.80 28.71
CA ALA A 8 7.56 -32.76 27.28
C ALA A 8 8.01 -31.40 26.75
N GLY A 9 9.23 -31.40 26.20
CA GLY A 9 9.57 -30.71 24.96
C GLY A 9 9.29 -29.22 24.88
N PHE A 10 10.38 -28.45 24.88
CA PHE A 10 10.47 -27.15 24.23
C PHE A 10 9.82 -27.18 22.83
N GLY A 11 8.55 -26.81 22.77
CA GLY A 11 7.75 -26.76 21.55
C GLY A 11 7.72 -25.35 21.00
N GLN A 12 8.37 -25.19 19.85
CA GLN A 12 8.18 -24.12 18.87
C GLN A 12 8.65 -22.72 19.31
N ALA A 13 9.88 -22.41 18.87
CA ALA A 13 10.26 -21.06 18.48
C ALA A 13 9.12 -20.43 17.68
N HIS A 14 8.31 -19.61 18.37
CA HIS A 14 7.34 -18.75 17.73
C HIS A 14 8.09 -17.97 16.67
N ASN A 15 7.70 -18.20 15.41
CA ASN A 15 8.17 -17.53 14.22
C ASN A 15 7.95 -16.03 14.39
N ARG A 16 8.88 -15.32 15.06
CA ARG A 16 8.79 -13.88 15.26
C ARG A 16 8.79 -13.25 13.87
N MET A 17 7.63 -12.79 13.43
CA MET A 17 7.50 -12.07 12.17
C MET A 17 8.34 -10.80 12.30
N THR A 18 9.34 -10.65 11.43
CA THR A 18 10.09 -9.40 11.32
C THR A 18 9.17 -8.31 10.79
N PRO A 19 9.45 -7.02 11.05
CA PRO A 19 8.68 -5.91 10.49
C PRO A 19 8.48 -6.05 8.98
N THR A 20 9.53 -6.42 8.25
CA THR A 20 9.49 -6.72 6.81
C THR A 20 8.46 -7.79 6.46
N LYS A 21 8.40 -8.89 7.22
CA LYS A 21 7.42 -9.97 6.98
C LYS A 21 5.99 -9.49 7.25
N LEU A 22 5.78 -8.66 8.26
CA LEU A 22 4.47 -8.08 8.58
C LEU A 22 3.99 -7.15 7.47
N ILE A 23 4.85 -6.25 6.98
CA ILE A 23 4.51 -5.33 5.89
C ILE A 23 4.22 -6.12 4.61
N ARG A 24 5.04 -7.13 4.26
CA ARG A 24 4.77 -8.00 3.11
C ARG A 24 3.46 -8.74 3.24
N HIS A 25 3.13 -9.24 4.43
CA HIS A 25 1.86 -9.90 4.67
C HIS A 25 0.67 -8.92 4.51
N ALA A 26 0.78 -7.71 5.06
CA ALA A 26 -0.23 -6.66 4.92
C ALA A 26 -0.43 -6.25 3.45
N LEU A 27 0.66 -6.05 2.70
CA LEU A 27 0.62 -5.76 1.26
C LEU A 27 -0.07 -6.88 0.49
N ARG A 28 0.32 -8.13 0.71
CA ARG A 28 -0.29 -9.28 0.04
C ARG A 28 -1.79 -9.35 0.32
N ARG A 29 -2.18 -9.22 1.59
CA ARG A 29 -3.60 -9.24 1.99
C ARG A 29 -4.38 -8.10 1.34
N GLU A 30 -3.86 -6.88 1.39
CA GLU A 30 -4.53 -5.71 0.82
C GLU A 30 -4.64 -5.82 -0.70
N THR A 31 -3.58 -6.26 -1.40
CA THR A 31 -3.63 -6.47 -2.85
C THR A 31 -4.64 -7.54 -3.24
N VAL A 32 -4.74 -8.65 -2.48
CA VAL A 32 -5.78 -9.66 -2.71
C VAL A 32 -7.18 -9.04 -2.59
N VAL A 33 -7.44 -8.27 -1.52
CA VAL A 33 -8.73 -7.60 -1.32
C VAL A 33 -9.04 -6.62 -2.45
N GLN A 34 -8.08 -5.80 -2.86
CA GLN A 34 -8.28 -4.82 -3.93
C GLN A 34 -8.54 -5.48 -5.28
N THR A 35 -7.83 -6.57 -5.58
CA THR A 35 -7.94 -7.27 -6.88
C THR A 35 -9.14 -8.18 -6.98
N ALA A 36 -9.49 -8.91 -5.93
CA ALA A 36 -10.68 -9.75 -5.92
C ALA A 36 -11.98 -8.93 -5.89
N GLY A 37 -11.92 -7.71 -5.34
CA GLY A 37 -13.08 -6.84 -5.23
C GLY A 37 -14.18 -7.49 -4.38
N PRO A 38 -15.40 -7.65 -4.90
CA PRO A 38 -16.50 -8.27 -4.14
C PRO A 38 -16.41 -9.79 -4.01
N ASP A 39 -15.55 -10.43 -4.81
CA ASP A 39 -15.51 -11.89 -4.93
C ASP A 39 -14.67 -12.53 -3.82
N LEU A 40 -15.33 -12.95 -2.74
CA LEU A 40 -14.69 -13.61 -1.61
C LEU A 40 -14.06 -14.97 -1.99
N GLY A 41 -14.65 -15.68 -2.95
CA GLY A 41 -14.11 -16.95 -3.43
C GLY A 41 -12.76 -16.76 -4.12
N LEU A 42 -12.71 -15.80 -5.05
CA LEU A 42 -11.48 -15.40 -5.72
C LEU A 42 -10.44 -14.89 -4.71
N ALA A 43 -10.85 -14.11 -3.70
CA ALA A 43 -9.92 -13.65 -2.66
C ALA A 43 -9.25 -14.83 -1.92
N VAL A 44 -10.01 -15.86 -1.55
CA VAL A 44 -9.49 -17.05 -0.88
C VAL A 44 -8.55 -17.85 -1.78
N GLU A 45 -8.90 -18.03 -3.05
CA GLU A 45 -8.04 -18.74 -4.00
C GLU A 45 -6.75 -17.97 -4.30
N LEU A 46 -6.85 -16.68 -4.60
CA LEU A 46 -5.71 -15.84 -4.88
C LEU A 46 -4.77 -15.76 -3.67
N ALA A 47 -5.31 -15.71 -2.46
CA ALA A 47 -4.53 -15.79 -1.22
C ALA A 47 -3.80 -17.13 -1.02
N LYS A 48 -4.16 -18.20 -1.74
CA LYS A 48 -3.44 -19.47 -1.73
C LYS A 48 -2.36 -19.53 -2.80
N VAL A 49 -2.68 -19.10 -4.03
CA VAL A 49 -1.79 -19.30 -5.19
C VAL A 49 -0.80 -18.15 -5.41
N TRP A 50 -1.14 -16.91 -5.05
CA TRP A 50 -0.28 -15.77 -5.33
C TRP A 50 0.80 -15.60 -4.25
N ASN A 51 2.05 -15.50 -4.68
CA ASN A 51 3.23 -15.39 -3.82
C ASN A 51 3.47 -13.98 -3.24
N GLY A 52 2.70 -12.97 -3.66
CA GLY A 52 2.87 -11.58 -3.21
C GLY A 52 3.77 -10.71 -4.09
N ARG A 53 4.30 -11.24 -5.20
CA ARG A 53 5.11 -10.49 -6.19
C ARG A 53 4.23 -9.81 -7.22
N THR A 54 4.53 -8.55 -7.53
CA THR A 54 3.68 -7.76 -8.44
C THR A 54 3.66 -8.33 -9.86
N ASP A 55 4.81 -8.82 -10.33
CA ASP A 55 4.97 -9.35 -11.69
C ASP A 55 4.19 -10.66 -11.91
N ASP A 56 3.99 -11.45 -10.85
CA ASP A 56 3.29 -12.75 -10.91
C ASP A 56 1.77 -12.63 -10.75
N LEU A 57 1.27 -11.47 -10.30
CA LEU A 57 -0.13 -11.27 -9.95
C LEU A 57 -1.08 -11.46 -11.13
N ALA A 58 -0.71 -10.97 -12.31
CA ALA A 58 -1.54 -11.11 -13.51
C ALA A 58 -1.68 -12.58 -13.95
N SER A 59 -0.65 -13.39 -13.72
CA SER A 59 -0.68 -14.82 -14.02
C SER A 59 -1.51 -15.58 -12.98
N ALA A 60 -1.34 -15.28 -11.70
CA ALA A 60 -2.12 -15.86 -10.62
C ALA A 60 -3.63 -15.55 -10.76
N LEU A 61 -3.98 -14.32 -11.12
CA LEU A 61 -5.37 -13.94 -11.38
C LEU A 61 -5.98 -14.73 -12.54
N ARG A 62 -5.24 -14.92 -13.63
CA ARG A 62 -5.71 -15.74 -14.77
C ARG A 62 -5.95 -17.18 -14.34
N GLU A 63 -5.03 -17.77 -13.57
CA GLU A 63 -5.19 -19.13 -13.04
C GLU A 63 -6.48 -19.27 -12.20
N CYS A 64 -6.74 -18.34 -11.29
CA CYS A 64 -7.97 -18.34 -10.48
C CYS A 64 -9.25 -18.05 -11.28
N CYS A 65 -9.17 -17.33 -12.40
CA CYS A 65 -10.34 -17.02 -13.23
C CYS A 65 -10.66 -18.13 -14.24
N HIS A 66 -9.67 -18.93 -14.66
CA HIS A 66 -9.87 -20.04 -15.59
C HIS A 66 -10.44 -21.31 -14.92
N ALA A 67 -10.46 -21.39 -13.60
CA ALA A 67 -10.98 -22.56 -12.87
C ALA A 67 -12.51 -22.73 -12.96
N ASP A 68 -13.25 -21.71 -13.44
CA ASP A 68 -14.72 -21.64 -13.34
C ASP A 68 -15.41 -21.34 -14.70
N ASP A 69 -15.00 -22.02 -15.77
CA ASP A 69 -15.60 -21.91 -17.13
C ASP A 69 -17.09 -22.39 -17.23
N ALA A 70 -17.82 -22.53 -16.13
CA ALA A 70 -19.18 -23.09 -16.08
C ALA A 70 -20.28 -22.16 -15.52
N VAL A 71 -19.96 -20.93 -15.08
CA VAL A 71 -21.04 -19.97 -14.77
C VAL A 71 -21.42 -19.26 -16.05
N GLU A 72 -22.57 -19.68 -16.62
CA GLU A 72 -23.23 -19.00 -17.72
C GLU A 72 -23.17 -17.48 -17.50
N ARG A 73 -22.77 -16.77 -18.56
CA ARG A 73 -22.58 -15.31 -18.62
C ARG A 73 -23.92 -14.59 -18.40
N GLY A 74 -24.43 -14.67 -17.17
CA GLY A 74 -25.62 -13.99 -16.71
C GLY A 74 -25.37 -12.49 -16.70
N SER A 75 -26.07 -11.81 -17.61
CA SER A 75 -26.29 -10.37 -17.67
C SER A 75 -25.07 -9.47 -17.36
N GLN A 76 -24.33 -9.14 -18.42
CA GLN A 76 -23.30 -8.09 -18.48
C GLN A 76 -23.90 -6.67 -18.36
N GLY A 77 -24.73 -6.42 -17.34
CA GLY A 77 -25.27 -5.10 -17.08
C GLY A 77 -24.13 -4.11 -16.82
N ARG A 78 -24.00 -3.06 -17.62
CA ARG A 78 -23.29 -1.86 -17.19
C ARG A 78 -24.26 -1.05 -16.35
N GLY A 79 -23.93 -0.81 -15.08
CA GLY A 79 -24.75 0.04 -14.22
C GLY A 79 -24.92 1.43 -14.85
N THR A 80 -26.11 2.01 -14.74
CA THR A 80 -26.35 3.39 -15.18
C THR A 80 -25.67 4.40 -14.23
N PRO A 81 -25.46 5.65 -14.66
CA PRO A 81 -24.99 6.71 -13.75
C PRO A 81 -25.92 6.82 -12.54
N GLY A 82 -25.38 6.57 -11.34
CA GLY A 82 -26.15 6.56 -10.10
C GLY A 82 -26.56 5.18 -9.59
N ALA A 83 -26.34 4.10 -10.35
CA ALA A 83 -26.61 2.72 -9.93
C ALA A 83 -25.94 2.36 -8.59
N ALA A 84 -24.77 2.94 -8.32
CA ALA A 84 -24.04 2.73 -7.08
C ALA A 84 -24.71 3.35 -5.83
N TYR A 85 -25.60 4.34 -6.00
CA TYR A 85 -26.34 4.95 -4.90
C TYR A 85 -27.76 4.39 -4.75
N ALA A 86 -28.17 3.47 -5.63
CA ALA A 86 -29.48 2.87 -5.56
C ALA A 86 -29.56 1.93 -4.34
N PRO A 87 -30.70 1.93 -3.61
CA PRO A 87 -30.90 1.02 -2.48
C PRO A 87 -31.00 -0.45 -2.91
N LEU A 88 -31.24 -0.70 -4.20
CA LEU A 88 -31.27 -2.03 -4.81
C LEU A 88 -30.46 -2.03 -6.10
N PRO A 89 -29.73 -3.12 -6.40
CA PRO A 89 -29.06 -3.29 -7.67
C PRO A 89 -30.07 -3.29 -8.83
N GLU A 90 -29.68 -2.66 -9.93
CA GLU A 90 -30.44 -2.65 -11.19
C GLU A 90 -30.73 -4.07 -11.65
N ASN A 91 -31.86 -4.27 -12.35
CA ASN A 91 -32.29 -5.61 -12.76
C ASN A 91 -31.19 -6.40 -13.50
N GLY A 92 -30.38 -5.74 -14.33
CA GLY A 92 -29.27 -6.36 -15.06
C GLY A 92 -28.01 -6.65 -14.22
N LEU A 93 -28.00 -6.30 -12.93
CA LEU A 93 -26.92 -6.56 -11.98
C LEU A 93 -27.33 -7.51 -10.85
N ARG A 94 -28.62 -7.82 -10.68
CA ARG A 94 -29.13 -8.58 -9.52
C ARG A 94 -28.57 -10.00 -9.41
N GLU A 95 -28.45 -10.70 -10.54
CA GLU A 95 -27.88 -12.05 -10.56
C GLU A 95 -26.41 -12.01 -10.13
N ALA A 96 -25.62 -11.13 -10.74
CA ALA A 96 -24.21 -10.96 -10.42
C ALA A 96 -23.98 -10.47 -8.98
N TRP A 97 -24.83 -9.58 -8.48
CA TRP A 97 -24.84 -9.13 -7.09
C TRP A 97 -25.12 -10.28 -6.12
N SER A 98 -26.15 -11.09 -6.40
CA SER A 98 -26.51 -12.24 -5.57
C SER A 98 -25.41 -13.31 -5.55
N ALA A 99 -24.65 -13.43 -6.64
CA ALA A 99 -23.48 -14.29 -6.73
C ALA A 99 -22.21 -13.71 -6.09
N GLY A 100 -22.25 -12.48 -5.55
CA GLY A 100 -21.07 -11.81 -4.99
C GLY A 100 -20.04 -11.35 -6.03
N LEU A 101 -20.43 -11.29 -7.31
CA LEU A 101 -19.57 -10.88 -8.42
C LEU A 101 -19.63 -9.37 -8.69
N VAL A 102 -20.58 -8.66 -8.08
CA VAL A 102 -20.74 -7.21 -8.18
C VAL A 102 -21.09 -6.64 -6.81
N ASP A 103 -20.50 -5.50 -6.48
CA ASP A 103 -20.84 -4.70 -5.30
C ASP A 103 -20.85 -3.20 -5.64
N SER A 104 -21.45 -2.39 -4.78
CA SER A 104 -21.41 -0.94 -4.83
C SER A 104 -20.65 -0.41 -3.63
N TRP A 105 -19.53 0.25 -3.90
CA TRP A 105 -18.69 0.85 -2.86
C TRP A 105 -18.33 2.29 -3.23
N GLU A 106 -18.51 3.22 -2.30
CA GLU A 106 -18.17 4.65 -2.47
C GLU A 106 -18.74 5.29 -3.76
N GLY A 107 -19.96 4.90 -4.13
CA GLY A 107 -20.60 5.43 -5.34
C GLY A 107 -20.01 4.89 -6.65
N GLN A 108 -19.29 3.77 -6.59
CA GLN A 108 -18.77 3.05 -7.75
C GLN A 108 -19.25 1.61 -7.73
N ILE A 109 -19.69 1.11 -8.89
CA ILE A 109 -19.93 -0.32 -9.08
C ILE A 109 -18.58 -1.00 -9.29
N ARG A 110 -18.31 -2.02 -8.48
CA ARG A 110 -17.12 -2.87 -8.58
C ARG A 110 -17.52 -4.24 -9.09
N HIS A 111 -16.80 -4.73 -10.09
CA HIS A 111 -16.98 -6.05 -10.66
C HIS A 111 -15.84 -6.97 -10.23
N SER A 112 -16.17 -8.24 -9.97
CA SER A 112 -15.20 -9.32 -9.86
C SER A 112 -14.43 -9.47 -11.19
N PRO A 113 -13.12 -9.73 -11.17
CA PRO A 113 -12.38 -10.18 -12.34
C PRO A 113 -13.04 -11.37 -13.06
N ARG A 114 -13.70 -12.27 -12.32
CA ARG A 114 -14.42 -13.43 -12.89
C ARG A 114 -15.68 -13.04 -13.67
N ALA A 115 -16.26 -11.85 -13.42
CA ALA A 115 -17.45 -11.40 -14.13
C ALA A 115 -17.18 -11.08 -15.61
N GLY A 116 -15.91 -10.97 -16.04
CA GLY A 116 -15.54 -10.69 -17.43
C GLY A 116 -15.97 -9.31 -17.96
N VAL A 117 -16.62 -8.49 -17.11
CA VAL A 117 -17.03 -7.12 -17.42
C VAL A 117 -15.82 -6.21 -17.30
N GLY A 118 -15.10 -6.09 -18.41
CA GLY A 118 -13.86 -5.33 -18.49
C GLY A 118 -12.66 -6.27 -18.48
N ARG A 119 -12.01 -6.40 -19.63
CA ARG A 119 -10.65 -6.96 -19.67
C ARG A 119 -9.80 -6.09 -18.76
N SER A 120 -9.46 -6.60 -17.57
CA SER A 120 -8.46 -6.01 -16.68
C SER A 120 -7.12 -6.06 -17.39
N GLY A 121 -6.89 -5.10 -18.29
CA GLY A 121 -5.58 -4.86 -18.87
C GLY A 121 -4.61 -4.43 -17.79
N GLY A 122 -3.31 -4.40 -18.11
CA GLY A 122 -2.26 -4.08 -17.15
C GLY A 122 -2.46 -2.75 -16.41
N THR A 123 -3.18 -1.79 -16.98
CA THR A 123 -3.42 -0.46 -16.38
C THR A 123 -4.38 -0.50 -15.18
N GLU A 124 -5.48 -1.26 -15.23
CA GLU A 124 -6.41 -1.34 -14.09
C GLU A 124 -5.81 -2.20 -12.97
N LEU A 125 -5.12 -3.29 -13.32
CA LEU A 125 -4.41 -4.10 -12.32
C LEU A 125 -3.33 -3.27 -11.60
N ALA A 126 -2.55 -2.48 -12.35
CA ALA A 126 -1.57 -1.57 -11.76
C ALA A 126 -2.24 -0.56 -10.81
N LYS A 127 -3.40 -0.01 -11.16
CA LYS A 127 -4.14 0.91 -10.28
C LYS A 127 -4.58 0.23 -8.98
N LEU A 128 -5.09 -1.01 -9.04
CA LEU A 128 -5.50 -1.77 -7.84
C LEU A 128 -4.31 -2.11 -6.93
N VAL A 129 -3.18 -2.52 -7.53
CA VAL A 129 -1.93 -2.74 -6.79
C VAL A 129 -1.45 -1.44 -6.14
N TRP A 130 -1.47 -0.34 -6.88
CA TRP A 130 -1.11 0.98 -6.35
C TRP A 130 -2.00 1.38 -5.17
N GLN A 131 -3.33 1.20 -5.25
CA GLN A 131 -4.24 1.50 -4.15
C GLN A 131 -3.90 0.68 -2.90
N ALA A 132 -3.66 -0.63 -3.06
CA ALA A 132 -3.26 -1.49 -1.95
C ALA A 132 -1.94 -1.03 -1.32
N GLN A 133 -0.93 -0.75 -2.14
CA GLN A 133 0.36 -0.24 -1.69
C GLN A 133 0.24 1.11 -0.98
N ASN A 134 -0.63 2.02 -1.43
CA ASN A 134 -0.82 3.31 -0.75
C ASN A 134 -1.37 3.13 0.65
N ARG A 135 -2.40 2.27 0.82
CA ARG A 135 -3.04 2.04 2.12
C ARG A 135 -2.08 1.46 3.15
N VAL A 136 -1.10 0.65 2.71
CA VAL A 136 -0.13 0.01 3.60
C VAL A 136 1.13 0.86 3.79
N LEU A 137 1.71 1.40 2.70
CA LEU A 137 3.04 2.00 2.72
C LEU A 137 3.04 3.48 3.10
N LEU A 138 2.02 4.26 2.72
CA LEU A 138 2.03 5.70 3.01
C LEU A 138 2.10 6.02 4.51
N PRO A 139 1.34 5.35 5.39
CA PRO A 139 1.47 5.59 6.83
C PRO A 139 2.88 5.32 7.34
N LEU A 140 3.50 4.21 6.91
CA LEU A 140 4.85 3.83 7.33
C LEU A 140 5.93 4.78 6.80
N ILE A 141 5.75 5.30 5.59
CA ILE A 141 6.63 6.32 5.01
C ILE A 141 6.49 7.64 5.78
N ASP A 142 5.28 8.01 6.20
CA ASP A 142 5.04 9.22 6.99
C ASP A 142 5.64 9.10 8.40
N ASP A 143 5.46 7.95 9.07
CA ASP A 143 6.12 7.67 10.35
C ASP A 143 7.65 7.79 10.21
N ALA A 144 8.22 7.30 9.10
CA ALA A 144 9.64 7.42 8.84
C ALA A 144 10.08 8.86 8.58
N ARG A 145 9.27 9.65 7.88
CA ARG A 145 9.50 11.09 7.69
C ARG A 145 9.52 11.81 9.04
N VAL A 146 8.58 11.51 9.93
CA VAL A 146 8.55 12.07 11.30
C VAL A 146 9.86 11.77 12.03
N GLY A 147 10.38 10.54 11.94
CA GLY A 147 11.68 10.18 12.50
C GLY A 147 12.84 11.05 11.98
N PHE A 148 12.85 11.41 10.70
CA PHE A 148 13.86 12.36 10.17
C PHE A 148 13.66 13.78 10.69
N VAL A 149 12.41 14.24 10.82
CA VAL A 149 12.10 15.56 11.41
C VAL A 149 12.61 15.64 12.85
N GLU A 150 12.40 14.59 13.64
CA GLU A 150 12.87 14.51 15.04
C GLU A 150 14.40 14.58 15.17
N LEU A 151 15.15 14.20 14.14
CA LEU A 151 16.60 14.30 14.12
C LEU A 151 17.10 15.74 13.86
N LEU A 152 16.28 16.60 13.23
CA LEU A 152 16.68 17.94 12.78
C LEU A 152 17.39 18.79 13.84
N PRO A 153 16.97 18.84 15.11
CA PRO A 153 17.66 19.61 16.14
C PRO A 153 19.14 19.22 16.34
N ARG A 154 19.51 17.99 15.98
CA ARG A 154 20.88 17.46 16.13
C ARG A 154 21.70 17.56 14.85
N ILE A 155 21.06 17.55 13.69
CA ILE A 155 21.74 17.42 12.39
C ILE A 155 21.73 18.71 11.56
N ALA A 156 20.89 19.69 11.91
CA ALA A 156 20.81 20.96 11.19
C ALA A 156 22.07 21.82 11.40
N VAL A 157 22.76 22.15 10.31
CA VAL A 157 24.07 22.83 10.35
C VAL A 157 23.94 24.29 10.81
N ARG A 158 22.84 24.95 10.47
CA ARG A 158 22.60 26.39 10.74
C ARG A 158 21.36 26.64 11.61
N GLY A 159 20.89 25.61 12.30
CA GLY A 159 19.67 25.64 13.11
C GLY A 159 18.39 25.34 12.32
N VAL A 160 17.39 24.80 13.02
CA VAL A 160 16.15 24.29 12.43
C VAL A 160 15.28 25.39 11.84
N THR A 161 15.17 26.54 12.51
CA THR A 161 14.34 27.66 12.01
C THR A 161 14.77 28.12 10.62
N ARG A 162 16.07 28.33 10.41
CA ARG A 162 16.60 28.73 9.09
C ARG A 162 16.40 27.64 8.05
N LEU A 163 16.54 26.38 8.45
CA LEU A 163 16.30 25.24 7.56
C LEU A 163 14.85 25.26 7.05
N VAL A 164 13.89 25.36 7.96
CA VAL A 164 12.47 25.39 7.63
C VAL A 164 12.13 26.59 6.76
N ASP A 165 12.66 27.77 7.08
CA ASP A 165 12.48 28.97 6.26
C ASP A 165 13.03 28.81 4.84
N THR A 166 14.07 27.99 4.65
CA THR A 166 14.73 27.81 3.35
C THR A 166 13.96 26.83 2.47
N TYR A 167 13.52 25.70 3.03
CA TYR A 167 13.00 24.57 2.25
C TYR A 167 11.48 24.48 2.24
N VAL A 168 10.79 24.88 3.31
CA VAL A 168 9.32 24.80 3.36
C VAL A 168 8.71 25.90 2.51
N ARG A 169 7.78 25.51 1.62
CA ARG A 169 7.09 26.43 0.71
C ARG A 169 6.42 27.57 1.47
N GLN A 170 6.59 28.79 0.95
CA GLN A 170 5.97 30.00 1.50
C GLN A 170 4.43 29.93 1.60
N SER A 171 3.76 29.10 0.79
CA SER A 171 2.30 28.90 0.87
C SER A 171 1.81 28.22 2.14
N LEU A 172 2.71 27.61 2.92
CA LEU A 172 2.43 27.01 4.23
C LEU A 172 2.81 27.94 5.40
N ARG A 173 3.32 29.15 5.10
CA ARG A 173 3.51 30.17 6.14
C ARG A 173 2.16 30.79 6.41
N ASP A 174 1.66 30.61 7.63
CA ASP A 174 0.41 31.22 8.07
C ASP A 174 0.43 32.73 7.82
N ALA A 175 -0.73 33.30 7.50
CA ALA A 175 -0.93 34.74 7.25
C ALA A 175 -0.44 35.65 8.41
N ASN A 176 -0.11 35.06 9.56
CA ASN A 176 0.39 35.72 10.76
C ASN A 176 1.93 35.83 10.81
N GLY A 177 2.66 35.38 9.79
CA GLY A 177 4.12 35.51 9.73
C GLY A 177 4.90 34.59 10.69
N ALA A 178 4.25 33.55 11.23
CA ALA A 178 4.92 32.51 11.99
C ALA A 178 5.85 31.70 11.06
N SER A 179 7.04 31.31 11.54
CA SER A 179 7.88 30.36 10.79
C SER A 179 7.11 29.06 10.66
N ALA A 180 7.24 28.39 9.51
CA ALA A 180 6.62 27.09 9.34
C ALA A 180 7.12 26.09 10.40
N ASP A 181 6.31 25.09 10.72
CA ASP A 181 6.65 24.03 11.66
C ASP A 181 7.64 23.04 10.99
N PRO A 182 8.76 22.64 11.63
CA PRO A 182 9.60 21.54 11.15
C PRO A 182 8.82 20.27 10.77
N ALA A 183 7.70 19.99 11.46
CA ALA A 183 6.82 18.87 11.13
C ALA A 183 6.16 18.96 9.75
N SER A 184 6.12 20.14 9.14
CA SER A 184 5.62 20.36 7.78
C SER A 184 6.63 19.98 6.68
N MET A 185 7.89 19.68 7.03
CA MET A 185 8.88 19.23 6.05
C MET A 185 8.52 17.83 5.53
N GLU A 186 8.39 17.73 4.21
CA GLU A 186 8.25 16.53 3.43
C GLU A 186 9.61 15.88 3.13
N LEU A 187 9.60 14.61 2.75
CA LEU A 187 10.82 13.87 2.37
C LEU A 187 11.60 14.53 1.22
N GLY A 188 10.90 15.25 0.33
CA GLY A 188 11.53 16.02 -0.74
C GLY A 188 12.40 17.16 -0.20
N GLU A 189 11.85 17.97 0.70
CA GLU A 189 12.56 19.07 1.34
C GLU A 189 13.73 18.59 2.20
N LEU A 190 13.53 17.52 2.97
CA LEU A 190 14.59 16.90 3.77
C LEU A 190 15.75 16.39 2.90
N TYR A 191 15.44 15.77 1.76
CA TYR A 191 16.45 15.31 0.83
C TYR A 191 17.22 16.48 0.22
N ASP A 192 16.50 17.53 -0.22
CA ASP A 192 17.14 18.69 -0.82
C ASP A 192 18.06 19.38 0.20
N ALA A 193 17.65 19.50 1.47
CA ALA A 193 18.49 19.98 2.56
C ALA A 193 19.76 19.14 2.76
N ALA A 194 19.67 17.81 2.66
CA ALA A 194 20.82 16.93 2.77
C ALA A 194 21.80 17.10 1.60
N VAL A 195 21.27 17.21 0.37
CA VAL A 195 22.08 17.43 -0.85
C VAL A 195 22.86 18.75 -0.78
N HIS A 196 22.23 19.81 -0.30
CA HIS A 196 22.86 21.13 -0.13
C HIS A 196 23.68 21.25 1.17
N ARG A 197 23.79 20.18 1.95
CA ARG A 197 24.56 20.10 3.21
C ARG A 197 24.07 21.07 4.29
N ASP A 198 22.78 21.40 4.30
CA ASP A 198 22.15 22.15 5.39
C ASP A 198 21.73 21.24 6.55
N ILE A 199 21.67 19.92 6.33
CA ILE A 199 21.61 18.89 7.37
C ILE A 199 22.74 17.86 7.16
N THR A 200 23.25 17.28 8.25
CA THR A 200 24.33 16.27 8.22
C THR A 200 23.76 14.88 8.50
N LEU A 201 23.79 14.00 7.51
CA LEU A 201 23.36 12.61 7.63
C LEU A 201 24.56 11.66 7.45
N THR A 202 24.48 10.47 8.05
CA THR A 202 25.35 9.36 7.66
C THR A 202 24.99 8.88 6.25
N GLY A 203 25.90 8.13 5.59
CA GLY A 203 25.61 7.54 4.28
C GLY A 203 24.36 6.67 4.31
N GLU A 204 24.22 5.82 5.33
CA GLU A 204 23.04 4.97 5.54
C GLU A 204 21.75 5.78 5.72
N GLN A 205 21.79 6.86 6.51
CA GLN A 205 20.63 7.74 6.70
C GLN A 205 20.25 8.46 5.39
N PHE A 206 21.24 8.87 4.59
CA PHE A 206 20.99 9.50 3.29
C PHE A 206 20.37 8.52 2.30
N ASP A 207 20.90 7.29 2.21
CA ASP A 207 20.36 6.24 1.33
C ASP A 207 18.93 5.85 1.73
N ARG A 208 18.66 5.78 3.03
CA ARG A 208 17.32 5.58 3.59
C ARG A 208 16.37 6.70 3.17
N LEU A 209 16.75 7.95 3.36
CA LEU A 209 15.95 9.12 2.97
C LEU A 209 15.67 9.14 1.46
N SER A 210 16.68 8.85 0.66
CA SER A 210 16.58 8.74 -0.80
C SER A 210 15.55 7.68 -1.23
N THR A 211 15.61 6.50 -0.61
CA THR A 211 14.69 5.39 -0.89
C THR A 211 13.25 5.74 -0.52
N LEU A 212 13.03 6.31 0.68
CA LEU A 212 11.72 6.78 1.12
C LEU A 212 11.14 7.84 0.17
N ARG A 213 11.93 8.84 -0.23
CA ARG A 213 11.52 9.87 -1.19
C ARG A 213 11.12 9.25 -2.53
N ARG A 214 11.92 8.32 -3.07
CA ARG A 214 11.64 7.64 -4.35
C ARG A 214 10.33 6.87 -4.29
N ALA A 215 10.10 6.08 -3.23
CA ALA A 215 8.87 5.34 -3.03
C ALA A 215 7.66 6.25 -2.91
N ARG A 216 7.73 7.28 -2.05
CA ARG A 216 6.67 8.28 -1.88
C ARG A 216 6.31 8.94 -3.20
N ASN A 217 7.30 9.36 -3.98
CA ASN A 217 7.07 9.99 -5.29
C ASN A 217 6.38 9.04 -6.27
N LYS A 218 6.79 7.77 -6.32
CA LYS A 218 6.15 6.77 -7.18
C LYS A 218 4.67 6.58 -6.82
N LEU A 219 4.38 6.47 -5.52
CA LEU A 219 3.00 6.39 -5.02
C LEU A 219 2.21 7.68 -5.31
N ALA A 220 2.79 8.86 -5.14
CA ALA A 220 2.13 10.13 -5.45
C ALA A 220 1.75 10.25 -6.94
N HIS A 221 2.56 9.67 -7.84
CA HIS A 221 2.31 9.61 -9.28
C HIS A 221 1.40 8.46 -9.72
N ARG A 222 0.62 7.87 -8.81
CA ARG A 222 -0.33 6.79 -9.12
C ARG A 222 0.31 5.55 -9.74
N THR A 223 1.58 5.31 -9.43
CA THR A 223 2.36 4.20 -9.99
C THR A 223 2.69 3.19 -8.89
N PRO A 224 2.46 1.88 -9.11
CA PRO A 224 2.91 0.85 -8.17
C PRO A 224 4.41 0.90 -7.95
N VAL A 225 4.84 0.66 -6.71
CA VAL A 225 6.22 0.33 -6.38
C VAL A 225 6.49 -1.09 -6.92
N ASP A 226 7.55 -1.24 -7.71
CA ASP A 226 7.99 -2.54 -8.23
C ASP A 226 8.68 -3.37 -7.15
N ASP A 227 8.86 -4.66 -7.40
CA ASP A 227 9.39 -5.60 -6.40
C ASP A 227 10.82 -5.22 -5.92
N VAL A 228 11.63 -4.60 -6.77
CA VAL A 228 13.00 -4.16 -6.44
C VAL A 228 12.95 -2.98 -5.48
N LEU A 229 12.27 -1.89 -5.86
CA LEU A 229 12.11 -0.72 -5.00
C LEU A 229 11.34 -1.05 -3.72
N LEU A 230 10.43 -2.03 -3.75
CA LEU A 230 9.74 -2.51 -2.56
C LEU A 230 10.71 -3.18 -1.59
N GLN A 231 11.65 -4.00 -2.06
CA GLN A 231 12.66 -4.59 -1.18
C GLN A 231 13.53 -3.50 -0.54
N ASP A 232 14.05 -2.57 -1.33
CA ASP A 232 14.83 -1.43 -0.83
C ASP A 232 14.04 -0.63 0.22
N LEU A 233 12.76 -0.37 -0.04
CA LEU A 233 11.88 0.35 0.87
C LEU A 233 11.66 -0.42 2.17
N LEU A 234 11.46 -1.73 2.11
CA LEU A 234 11.26 -2.54 3.30
C LEU A 234 12.50 -2.56 4.19
N ASP A 235 13.69 -2.58 3.60
CA ASP A 235 14.94 -2.47 4.33
C ASP A 235 15.08 -1.08 4.97
N ALA A 236 14.76 -0.02 4.21
CA ALA A 236 14.71 1.36 4.71
C ALA A 236 13.67 1.57 5.84
N LEU A 237 12.57 0.83 5.85
CA LEU A 237 11.54 0.87 6.89
C LEU A 237 11.86 -0.04 8.09
N SER A 238 12.83 -0.95 7.97
CA SER A 238 13.19 -1.89 9.06
C SER A 238 14.29 -1.35 9.98
N GLY A 239 14.92 -0.22 9.64
CA GLY A 239 15.94 0.45 10.46
C GLY A 239 15.40 1.28 11.64
N PHE A 240 14.36 0.78 12.32
CA PHE A 240 13.82 1.37 13.57
C PHE A 240 14.02 0.42 14.74
#